data_AF-A0A2S9WXA3-F1
#
_entry.id   AF-A0A2S9WXA3-F1
#
_cell.length_a   1.000
_cell.length_b   1.000
_cell.length_c   1.000
_cell.angle_alpha   90.00
_cell.angle_beta   90.00
_cell.angle_gamma   90.00
#
_symmetry.space_group_name_H-M   'P 1'
#
loop_
_entity.id
_entity.type
_entity.pdbx_description
1 polymer ?
#
loop_
_entity_poly.entity_id
_entity_poly.type
_entity_poly.pdbx_seq_one_letter_code
_entity_poly.pdbx_strand_id
1 'polypeptide(L)'
;MSEPVIIALFGSLGGIIAAFNLPKILEAMRAYRETKHKNLVAELAIEKEKTEQLKVELQKVKEQLTELQIKLSIVVPIVKNLNKDDNDTLELMKIIERNTGINLTPEI
;
A
#
# COMPACT_ATOMS: atom_id res chain seq x y z
N MET A 1 58.32 2.20 -19.77
CA MET A 1 58.65 1.02 -18.94
C MET A 1 57.91 1.17 -17.62
N SER A 2 56.83 0.42 -17.40
CA SER A 2 55.97 0.58 -16.22
C SER A 2 55.17 -0.69 -15.89
N GLU A 3 55.80 -1.85 -16.04
CA GLU A 3 55.20 -3.16 -15.71
C GLU A 3 55.51 -3.70 -14.29
N PRO A 4 56.64 -3.38 -13.61
CA PRO A 4 56.93 -4.02 -12.32
C PRO A 4 56.12 -3.47 -11.12
N VAL A 5 55.51 -2.29 -11.23
CA VAL A 5 54.79 -1.65 -10.11
C VAL A 5 53.40 -2.27 -9.88
N ILE A 6 52.72 -2.69 -10.95
CA ILE A 6 51.38 -3.29 -10.84
C ILE A 6 51.48 -4.69 -10.20
N ILE A 7 52.47 -5.50 -10.58
CA ILE A 7 52.65 -6.86 -10.04
C ILE A 7 53.00 -6.83 -8.54
N ALA A 8 53.78 -5.85 -8.08
CA ALA A 8 54.13 -5.70 -6.66
C ALA A 8 52.92 -5.29 -5.78
N LEU A 9 52.00 -4.49 -6.30
CA LEU A 9 50.76 -4.14 -5.59
C LEU A 9 49.82 -5.34 -5.45
N PHE A 10 49.69 -6.19 -6.47
CA PHE A 10 48.85 -7.39 -6.39
C PHE A 10 49.46 -8.49 -5.51
N GLY A 11 50.79 -8.65 -5.50
CA GLY A 11 51.48 -9.61 -4.63
C GLY A 11 51.32 -9.30 -3.14
N SER A 12 51.34 -8.02 -2.77
CA SER A 12 51.20 -7.58 -1.37
C SER A 12 49.76 -7.65 -0.86
N LEU A 13 48.76 -7.36 -1.70
CA LEU A 13 47.33 -7.55 -1.37
C LEU A 13 46.97 -9.04 -1.22
N GLY A 14 47.52 -9.92 -2.06
CA GLY A 14 47.31 -11.37 -1.96
C GLY A 14 47.89 -11.97 -0.66
N GLY A 15 49.04 -11.48 -0.21
CA GLY A 15 49.66 -11.90 1.07
C GLY A 15 48.88 -11.45 2.31
N ILE A 16 48.27 -10.26 2.28
CA ILE A 16 47.42 -9.76 3.37
C ILE A 16 46.14 -10.63 3.46
N ILE A 17 45.51 -10.91 2.34
CA ILE A 17 44.30 -11.77 2.29
C ILE A 17 44.61 -13.18 2.85
N ALA A 18 45.75 -13.78 2.51
CA ALA A 18 46.16 -15.08 3.06
C ALA A 18 46.43 -15.07 4.59
N ALA A 19 46.85 -13.94 5.16
CA ALA A 19 47.10 -13.80 6.60
C ALA A 19 45.82 -13.61 7.44
N PHE A 20 44.72 -13.16 6.83
CA PHE A 20 43.47 -12.89 7.52
C PHE A 20 42.42 -13.98 7.28
N ASN A 21 42.53 -15.11 7.99
CA ASN A 21 41.47 -16.11 8.25
C ASN A 21 40.26 -16.08 7.28
N LEU A 22 40.52 -16.29 5.98
CA LEU A 22 39.54 -16.20 4.90
C LEU A 22 38.24 -16.98 5.15
N PRO A 23 38.30 -18.19 5.76
CA PRO A 23 37.10 -18.95 6.08
C PRO A 23 36.14 -18.20 7.01
N LYS A 24 36.66 -17.49 8.02
CA LYS A 24 35.83 -16.76 9.00
C LYS A 24 35.17 -15.53 8.38
N ILE A 25 35.85 -14.85 7.45
CA ILE A 25 35.29 -13.72 6.72
C ILE A 25 34.18 -14.19 5.78
N LEU A 26 34.38 -15.32 5.09
CA LEU A 26 33.38 -15.95 4.24
C LEU A 26 32.16 -16.44 5.03
N GLU A 27 32.36 -17.03 6.20
CA GLU A 27 31.28 -17.44 7.12
C GLU A 27 30.52 -16.24 7.68
N ALA A 28 31.20 -15.18 8.11
CA ALA A 28 30.56 -13.96 8.57
C ALA A 28 29.75 -13.28 7.46
N MET A 29 30.27 -13.27 6.24
CA MET A 29 29.57 -12.76 5.05
C MET A 29 28.36 -13.61 4.67
N ARG A 30 28.43 -14.94 4.82
CA ARG A 30 27.28 -15.84 4.64
C ARG A 30 26.23 -15.61 5.72
N ALA A 31 26.63 -15.60 6.99
CA ALA A 31 25.73 -15.36 8.12
C ALA A 31 25.03 -14.00 8.02
N TYR A 32 25.75 -12.95 7.61
CA TYR A 32 25.18 -11.62 7.37
C TYR A 32 24.19 -11.60 6.20
N ARG A 33 24.49 -12.32 5.12
CA ARG A 33 23.60 -12.43 3.95
C ARG A 33 22.33 -13.22 4.29
N GLU A 34 22.46 -14.30 5.05
CA GLU A 34 21.33 -15.14 5.49
C GLU A 34 20.42 -14.40 6.48
N THR A 35 21.00 -13.70 7.47
CA THR A 35 20.20 -12.89 8.42
C THR A 35 19.52 -11.72 7.74
N LYS A 36 20.21 -11.00 6.84
CA LYS A 36 19.60 -9.89 6.08
C LYS A 36 18.48 -10.38 5.18
N HIS A 37 18.65 -11.50 4.48
CA HIS A 37 17.58 -12.09 3.68
C HIS A 37 16.40 -12.56 4.52
N LYS A 38 16.66 -13.21 5.67
CA LYS A 38 15.60 -13.67 6.57
C LYS A 38 14.78 -12.50 7.11
N ASN A 39 15.43 -11.40 7.49
CA ASN A 39 14.75 -10.19 7.97
C ASN A 39 13.93 -9.53 6.86
N LEU A 40 14.49 -9.39 5.65
CA LEU A 40 13.76 -8.87 4.48
C LEU A 40 12.53 -9.72 4.14
N VAL A 41 12.64 -11.05 4.20
CA VAL A 41 11.49 -11.95 3.95
C VAL A 41 10.42 -11.80 5.04
N ALA A 42 10.82 -11.63 6.30
CA ALA A 42 9.89 -11.40 7.40
C ALA A 42 9.17 -10.05 7.29
N GLU A 43 9.89 -8.98 6.96
CA GLU A 43 9.31 -7.65 6.72
C GLU A 43 8.33 -7.68 5.55
N LEU A 44 8.70 -8.33 4.45
CA LEU A 44 7.87 -8.43 3.25
C LEU A 44 6.62 -9.30 3.49
N ALA A 45 6.71 -10.31 4.37
CA ALA A 45 5.55 -11.09 4.80
C ALA A 45 4.57 -10.24 5.64
N ILE A 46 5.08 -9.44 6.58
CA ILE A 46 4.27 -8.53 7.40
C ILE A 46 3.61 -7.45 6.53
N GLU A 47 4.35 -6.88 5.57
CA GLU A 47 3.82 -5.86 4.67
C GLU A 47 2.75 -6.44 3.73
N LYS A 48 2.93 -7.67 3.26
CA LYS A 48 1.92 -8.39 2.48
C LYS A 48 0.66 -8.66 3.31
N GLU A 49 0.81 -9.10 4.55
CA GLU A 49 -0.34 -9.33 5.44
C GLU A 49 -1.14 -8.04 5.68
N LYS A 50 -0.46 -6.93 5.99
CA LYS A 50 -1.09 -5.61 6.11
C LYS A 50 -1.82 -5.19 4.83
N THR A 51 -1.21 -5.45 3.67
CA THR A 51 -1.82 -5.11 2.38
C THR A 51 -3.09 -5.92 2.14
N GLU A 52 -3.10 -7.21 2.48
CA GLU A 52 -4.31 -8.04 2.36
C GLU A 52 -5.40 -7.61 3.35
N GLN A 53 -5.04 -7.25 4.59
CA GLN A 53 -5.99 -6.69 5.56
C GLN A 53 -6.63 -5.39 5.05
N LEU A 54 -5.81 -4.46 4.53
CA LEU A 54 -6.30 -3.21 3.94
C LEU A 54 -7.21 -3.45 2.73
N LYS A 55 -6.95 -4.46 1.90
CA LYS A 55 -7.85 -4.82 0.79
C LYS A 55 -9.21 -5.27 1.31
N VAL A 56 -9.24 -6.09 2.36
CA VAL A 56 -10.49 -6.56 2.98
C VAL A 56 -11.27 -5.39 3.58
N GLU A 57 -10.59 -4.49 4.29
CA GLU A 57 -11.24 -3.28 4.84
C GLU A 57 -11.79 -2.38 3.73
N LEU A 58 -11.01 -2.15 2.67
CA LEU A 58 -11.43 -1.36 1.52
C LEU A 58 -12.64 -1.98 0.81
N GLN A 59 -12.68 -3.30 0.68
CA GLN A 59 -13.81 -4.01 0.11
C GLN A 59 -15.06 -3.83 0.98
N LYS A 60 -14.93 -3.97 2.30
CA LYS A 60 -16.03 -3.74 3.25
C LYS A 60 -16.55 -2.31 3.20
N VAL A 61 -15.67 -1.31 3.12
CA VAL A 61 -16.07 0.10 2.99
C VAL A 61 -16.79 0.35 1.67
N LYS A 62 -16.33 -0.27 0.56
CA LYS A 62 -17.03 -0.19 -0.74
C LYS A 62 -18.43 -0.78 -0.68
N GLU A 63 -18.59 -1.92 -0.02
CA GLU A 63 -19.91 -2.56 0.18
C GLU A 63 -20.84 -1.68 1.00
N GLN A 64 -20.36 -1.14 2.12
CA GLN A 64 -21.13 -0.21 2.96
C GLN A 64 -21.53 1.07 2.20
N LEU A 65 -20.61 1.62 1.39
CA LEU A 65 -20.90 2.80 0.58
C LEU A 65 -21.97 2.49 -0.49
N THR A 66 -21.88 1.33 -1.13
CA THR A 66 -22.86 0.86 -2.13
C THR A 66 -24.23 0.68 -1.49
N GLU A 67 -24.30 0.03 -0.33
CA GLU A 67 -25.54 -0.15 0.41
C GLU A 67 -26.17 1.20 0.80
N LEU A 68 -25.35 2.14 1.29
CA LEU A 68 -25.80 3.49 1.63
C LEU A 68 -26.31 4.24 0.40
N GLN A 69 -25.62 4.13 -0.74
CA GLN A 69 -26.03 4.74 -2.00
C GLN A 69 -27.40 4.22 -2.47
N ILE A 70 -27.63 2.90 -2.39
CA ILE A 70 -28.93 2.29 -2.70
C ILE A 70 -30.01 2.82 -1.74
N LYS A 71 -29.75 2.84 -0.43
CA LYS A 71 -30.72 3.38 0.55
C LYS A 71 -31.06 4.84 0.27
N LEU A 72 -30.07 5.67 -0.03
CA LEU A 72 -30.28 7.09 -0.37
C LEU A 72 -31.07 7.26 -1.66
N SER A 73 -30.84 6.43 -2.69
CA SER A 73 -31.62 6.46 -3.93
C SER A 73 -33.11 6.15 -3.74
N ILE A 74 -33.47 5.46 -2.64
CA ILE A 74 -34.87 5.14 -2.31
C ILE A 74 -35.45 6.19 -1.37
N VAL A 75 -34.74 6.53 -0.29
CA VAL A 75 -35.25 7.40 0.78
C VAL A 75 -35.42 8.83 0.29
N VAL A 76 -34.46 9.37 -0.47
CA VAL A 76 -34.51 10.79 -0.85
C VAL A 76 -35.72 11.10 -1.75
N PRO A 77 -36.04 10.35 -2.82
CA PRO A 77 -37.25 10.61 -3.61
C PRO A 77 -38.54 10.59 -2.77
N ILE A 78 -38.63 9.68 -1.80
CA ILE A 78 -39.77 9.60 -0.88
C ILE A 78 -39.88 10.88 -0.05
N VAL A 79 -38.78 11.33 0.56
CA VAL A 79 -38.76 12.56 1.36
C VAL A 79 -39.06 13.78 0.49
N LYS A 80 -38.55 13.84 -0.73
CA LYS A 80 -38.84 14.90 -1.71
C LYS A 80 -40.33 14.98 -2.04
N ASN A 81 -40.97 13.84 -2.24
CA ASN A 81 -42.40 13.78 -2.56
C ASN A 81 -43.29 14.11 -1.35
N LEU A 82 -42.93 13.64 -0.16
CA LEU A 82 -43.66 13.93 1.08
C LEU A 82 -43.56 15.41 1.48
N ASN A 83 -42.45 16.07 1.15
CA ASN A 83 -42.17 17.46 1.52
C ASN A 83 -42.16 18.39 0.31
N LYS A 84 -42.93 18.06 -0.74
CA LYS A 84 -42.99 18.81 -2.01
C LYS A 84 -43.40 20.29 -1.84
N ASP A 85 -44.06 20.62 -0.74
CA ASP A 85 -44.55 21.96 -0.42
C ASP A 85 -43.63 22.69 0.60
N ASP A 86 -42.59 22.03 1.10
CA ASP A 86 -41.59 22.59 2.02
C ASP A 86 -40.32 22.96 1.25
N ASN A 87 -40.13 24.27 1.07
CA ASN A 87 -39.04 24.83 0.28
C ASN A 87 -37.66 24.61 0.93
N ASP A 88 -37.59 24.61 2.26
CA ASP A 88 -36.33 24.42 2.99
C ASP A 88 -35.85 22.97 2.84
N THR A 89 -36.77 22.01 2.97
CA THR A 89 -36.48 20.60 2.75
C THR A 89 -36.03 20.33 1.31
N LEU A 90 -36.63 21.00 0.32
CA LEU A 90 -36.24 20.88 -1.09
C LEU A 90 -34.85 21.47 -1.39
N GLU A 91 -34.46 22.57 -0.72
CA GLU A 91 -33.09 23.10 -0.85
C GLU A 91 -32.05 22.13 -0.27
N LEU A 92 -32.33 21.54 0.89
CA LEU A 92 -31.46 20.52 1.49
C LEU A 92 -31.30 19.30 0.58
N MET A 93 -32.37 18.86 -0.10
CA MET A 93 -32.32 17.77 -1.08
C MET A 93 -31.39 18.09 -2.27
N LYS A 94 -31.46 19.31 -2.79
CA LYS A 94 -30.58 19.78 -3.89
C LYS A 94 -29.11 19.82 -3.47
N ILE A 95 -28.83 20.18 -2.22
CA ILE A 95 -27.46 20.17 -1.67
C ILE A 95 -26.92 18.74 -1.59
N ILE A 96 -27.77 17.79 -1.15
CA ILE A 96 -27.40 16.37 -1.09
C ILE A 96 -27.13 15.82 -2.50
N GLU A 97 -28.00 16.12 -3.48
CA GLU A 97 -27.84 15.80 -4.92
C GLU A 97 -26.46 16.28 -5.41
N ARG A 98 -26.12 17.55 -5.15
CA ARG A 98 -24.88 18.18 -5.63
C ARG A 98 -23.63 17.60 -4.98
N ASN A 99 -23.66 17.33 -3.68
CA ASN A 99 -22.47 16.92 -2.93
C ASN A 99 -22.17 15.42 -3.03
N THR A 100 -23.20 14.59 -3.23
CA THR A 100 -23.04 13.13 -3.29
C THR A 100 -22.95 12.61 -4.73
N GLY A 101 -23.37 13.39 -5.73
CA GLY A 101 -23.44 12.95 -7.12
C GLY A 101 -24.46 11.85 -7.39
N ILE A 102 -25.25 11.47 -6.37
CA ILE A 102 -26.37 10.54 -6.53
C ILE A 102 -27.48 11.33 -7.23
N ASN A 103 -27.87 10.90 -8.43
CA ASN A 103 -29.05 11.46 -9.10
C ASN A 103 -30.28 11.01 -8.31
N LEU A 104 -30.88 11.91 -7.54
CA LEU A 104 -32.01 11.62 -6.64
C LEU A 104 -33.37 11.72 -7.38
N THR A 105 -33.33 11.76 -8.70
CA THR A 105 -34.48 11.57 -9.58
C THR A 105 -34.36 10.19 -10.23
N PRO A 106 -35.24 9.22 -9.94
CA PRO A 106 -35.33 8.03 -10.77
C PRO A 106 -35.77 8.48 -12.17
N GLU A 107 -34.94 8.23 -13.17
CA GLU A 107 -35.40 8.22 -14.56
C GLU A 107 -36.33 7.01 -14.68
N ILE A 108 -37.65 7.26 -14.66
CA ILE A 108 -38.68 6.29 -15.04
C ILE A 108 -38.93 6.45 -16.54
#